data_AF-A0EW99-F1
#
_entry.id   AF-A0EW99-F1
#
_cell.length_a   1.000
_cell.length_b   1.000
_cell.length_c   1.000
_cell.angle_alpha   90.00
_cell.angle_beta   90.00
_cell.angle_gamma   90.00
#
_symmetry.space_group_name_H-M   'P 1'
#
loop_
_entity.id
_entity.type
_entity.pdbx_description
1 polymer ?
#
loop_
_entity_poly.entity_id
_entity_poly.type
_entity_poly.pdbx_seq_one_letter_code
_entity_poly.pdbx_strand_id
1 'polypeptide(L)'
;LAKTSGKDIVQFAKAVEISNSGIGKKVCETKRKDGDTTNRFAKYIVGAGDSNNAGTSLCGGKNQKNTDATAGVEKAQTLHDFVSNTLSDGTKNWPTSSETSKSNNDNAKAVATDLVALNHDEKTIVAGLLAKT
;
A
#
# COMPACT_ATOMS: atom_id res chain seq x y z
N LEU A 1 -4.15 5.00 13.06
CA LEU A 1 -2.89 4.54 12.43
C LEU A 1 -1.81 5.62 12.32
N ALA A 2 -2.11 6.90 12.12
CA ALA A 2 -1.04 7.91 11.93
C ALA A 2 -0.07 8.08 13.13
N LYS A 3 -0.50 7.69 14.34
CA LYS A 3 0.34 7.67 15.55
C LYS A 3 1.08 6.34 15.76
N THR A 4 0.73 5.30 15.01
CA THR A 4 1.41 4.00 15.03
C THR A 4 2.75 4.15 14.32
N SER A 5 3.83 3.60 14.86
CA SER A 5 5.14 3.74 14.22
C SER A 5 5.20 2.95 12.91
N GLY A 6 6.05 3.36 11.96
CA GLY A 6 6.22 2.60 10.73
C GLY A 6 6.74 1.18 10.98
N LYS A 7 7.55 0.98 12.03
CA LYS A 7 8.05 -0.33 12.43
C LYS A 7 6.91 -1.25 12.87
N ASP A 8 5.96 -0.74 13.65
CA ASP A 8 4.81 -1.53 14.10
C ASP A 8 3.91 -1.92 12.92
N ILE A 9 3.78 -1.04 11.92
CA ILE A 9 3.05 -1.35 10.67
C ILE A 9 3.75 -2.46 9.87
N VAL A 10 5.08 -2.46 9.81
CA VAL A 10 5.85 -3.54 9.18
C VAL A 10 5.60 -4.87 9.90
N GLN A 11 5.58 -4.87 11.23
CA GLN A 11 5.29 -6.08 12.01
C GLN A 11 3.85 -6.54 11.85
N PHE A 12 2.90 -5.60 11.84
CA PHE A 12 1.49 -5.88 11.57
C PHE A 12 1.30 -6.53 10.20
N ALA A 13 1.91 -6.00 9.15
CA ALA A 13 1.82 -6.58 7.81
C ALA A 13 2.37 -8.01 7.75
N LYS A 14 3.51 -8.28 8.41
CA LYS A 14 4.06 -9.64 8.54
C LYS A 14 3.09 -10.58 9.27
N ALA A 15 2.47 -10.10 10.35
CA ALA A 15 1.49 -10.88 11.10
C ALA A 15 0.22 -11.18 10.29
N VAL A 16 -0.26 -10.22 9.48
CA VAL A 16 -1.38 -10.41 8.56
C VAL A 16 -1.04 -11.45 7.49
N GLU A 17 0.14 -11.37 6.89
CA GLU A 17 0.57 -12.31 5.85
C GLU A 17 0.60 -13.76 6.36
N ILE A 18 1.13 -13.98 7.57
CA ILE A 18 1.19 -15.29 8.20
C ILE A 18 -0.19 -15.80 8.60
N SER A 19 -1.03 -14.93 9.19
CA SER A 19 -2.31 -15.35 9.79
C SER A 19 -3.41 -15.51 8.74
N ASN A 20 -3.47 -14.61 7.76
CA ASN A 20 -4.47 -14.62 6.69
C ASN A 20 -3.98 -13.77 5.51
N SER A 21 -3.19 -14.38 4.62
CA SER A 21 -2.68 -13.72 3.42
C SER A 21 -3.78 -13.18 2.49
N GLY A 22 -5.03 -13.67 2.60
CA GLY A 22 -6.18 -13.13 1.89
C GLY A 22 -6.53 -11.70 2.29
N ILE A 23 -6.36 -11.35 3.58
CA ILE A 23 -6.56 -9.99 4.08
C ILE A 23 -5.47 -9.06 3.54
N GLY A 24 -4.21 -9.49 3.60
CA GLY A 24 -3.08 -8.69 3.11
C GLY A 24 -3.23 -8.29 1.64
N LYS A 25 -3.85 -9.14 0.82
CA LYS A 25 -4.14 -8.87 -0.59
C LYS A 25 -5.18 -7.78 -0.85
N LYS A 26 -6.03 -7.49 0.13
CA LYS A 26 -7.11 -6.47 0.03
C LYS A 26 -6.68 -5.10 0.53
N VAL A 27 -5.50 -4.99 1.13
CA VAL A 27 -4.99 -3.77 1.75
C VAL A 27 -3.84 -3.26 0.91
N CYS A 28 -3.82 -1.95 0.66
CA CYS A 28 -2.84 -1.30 -0.19
C CYS A 28 -2.74 -1.95 -1.58
N GLU A 29 -3.85 -2.43 -2.14
CA GLU A 29 -3.85 -2.96 -3.51
C GLU A 29 -3.57 -1.81 -4.50
N THR A 30 -2.43 -1.87 -5.18
CA THR A 30 -2.07 -0.85 -6.18
C THR A 30 -3.06 -0.85 -7.32
N LYS A 31 -3.22 0.32 -7.94
CA LYS A 31 -4.28 0.57 -8.91
C LYS A 31 -3.69 0.90 -10.28
N ARG A 32 -4.52 0.69 -11.28
CA ARG A 32 -4.26 1.16 -12.64
C ARG A 32 -4.56 2.64 -12.75
N LYS A 33 -4.08 3.26 -13.81
CA LYS A 33 -4.54 4.59 -14.19
C LYS A 33 -6.03 4.54 -14.56
N ASP A 34 -6.75 5.62 -14.31
CA ASP A 34 -8.12 5.75 -14.83
C ASP A 34 -8.09 5.78 -16.36
N GLY A 35 -8.93 4.94 -17.00
CA GLY A 35 -8.95 4.77 -18.45
C GLY A 35 -7.80 3.94 -19.03
N ASP A 36 -7.01 3.26 -18.18
CA ASP A 36 -5.91 2.40 -18.63
C ASP A 36 -6.40 1.17 -19.41
N THR A 37 -5.86 0.98 -20.61
CA THR A 37 -6.08 -0.20 -21.47
C THR A 37 -4.92 -1.21 -21.40
N THR A 38 -3.80 -0.83 -20.79
CA THR A 38 -2.55 -1.62 -20.73
C THR A 38 -2.58 -2.71 -19.66
N ASN A 39 -3.55 -2.64 -18.74
CA ASN A 39 -3.73 -3.54 -17.60
C ASN A 39 -2.57 -3.51 -16.59
N ARG A 40 -1.80 -2.41 -16.50
CA ARG A 40 -0.59 -2.30 -15.66
C ARG A 40 -0.86 -1.52 -14.37
N PHE A 41 -0.55 -2.12 -13.23
CA PHE A 41 -0.66 -1.51 -11.91
C PHE A 41 0.61 -0.74 -11.53
N ALA A 42 0.49 0.19 -10.58
CA ALA A 42 1.68 0.83 -10.00
C ALA A 42 2.56 -0.18 -9.26
N LYS A 43 3.86 0.07 -9.29
CA LYS A 43 4.86 -0.64 -8.48
C LYS A 43 5.20 0.14 -7.22
N TYR A 44 5.21 -0.49 -6.06
CA TYR A 44 5.71 0.11 -4.84
C TYR A 44 7.20 0.42 -4.93
N ILE A 45 7.54 1.67 -4.60
CA ILE A 45 8.91 2.19 -4.54
C ILE A 45 9.04 3.12 -3.31
N VAL A 46 10.27 3.51 -2.99
CA VAL A 46 10.54 4.47 -1.90
C VAL A 46 10.23 5.90 -2.33
N GLY A 47 10.47 6.26 -3.60
CA GLY A 47 10.25 7.60 -4.13
C GLY A 47 8.81 7.85 -4.59
N ALA A 48 8.55 9.07 -5.08
CA ALA A 48 7.27 9.40 -5.70
C ALA A 48 7.07 8.66 -7.03
N GLY A 49 5.82 8.28 -7.31
CA GLY A 49 5.40 7.87 -8.63
C GLY A 49 5.37 9.06 -9.60
N ASP A 50 5.76 8.83 -10.85
CA ASP A 50 5.60 9.83 -11.91
C ASP A 50 5.29 9.16 -13.27
N SER A 51 5.14 10.00 -14.30
CA SER A 51 4.84 9.56 -15.66
C SER A 51 5.96 8.78 -16.34
N ASN A 52 7.15 8.68 -15.72
CA ASN A 52 8.31 7.99 -16.28
C ASN A 52 8.55 6.65 -15.59
N ASN A 53 8.28 6.53 -14.28
CA ASN A 53 8.65 5.36 -13.49
C ASN A 53 7.49 4.39 -13.16
N ALA A 54 6.23 4.80 -13.32
CA ALA A 54 5.04 3.98 -13.02
C ALA A 54 5.00 3.41 -11.58
N GLY A 55 5.71 4.05 -10.66
CA GLY A 55 5.79 3.67 -9.26
C GLY A 55 4.76 4.36 -8.38
N THR A 56 4.78 4.03 -7.09
CA THR A 56 4.07 4.74 -6.03
C THR A 56 4.73 4.48 -4.68
N SER A 57 4.75 5.48 -3.82
CA SER A 57 5.01 5.39 -2.37
C SER A 57 3.72 5.50 -1.53
N LEU A 58 2.58 5.69 -2.20
CA LEU A 58 1.25 5.74 -1.60
C LEU A 58 0.61 4.34 -1.61
N CYS A 59 0.17 3.86 -0.44
CA CYS A 59 -0.69 2.70 -0.26
C CYS A 59 -1.94 2.82 -1.15
N GLY A 60 -2.14 1.86 -2.04
CA GLY A 60 -3.22 1.86 -3.03
C GLY A 60 -3.03 2.85 -4.19
N GLY A 61 -1.80 3.35 -4.39
CA GLY A 61 -1.49 4.33 -5.43
C GLY A 61 -1.69 3.79 -6.85
N LYS A 62 -1.91 4.72 -7.78
CA LYS A 62 -2.21 4.43 -9.19
C LYS A 62 -0.97 4.54 -10.06
N ASN A 63 -0.90 3.76 -11.14
CA ASN A 63 0.11 3.94 -12.17
C ASN A 63 -0.09 5.31 -12.83
N GLN A 64 0.91 6.19 -12.77
CA GLN A 64 0.83 7.56 -13.31
C GLN A 64 1.33 7.68 -14.76
N LYS A 65 1.76 6.58 -15.40
CA LYS A 65 2.31 6.62 -16.76
C LYS A 65 1.22 6.75 -17.83
N ASN A 66 1.48 7.55 -18.86
CA ASN A 66 0.47 7.96 -19.84
C ASN A 66 0.40 7.09 -21.11
N THR A 67 1.50 6.50 -21.58
CA THR A 67 1.60 6.08 -23.00
C THR A 67 2.38 4.79 -23.26
N ASP A 68 2.77 4.05 -22.22
CA ASP A 68 3.60 2.87 -22.40
C ASP A 68 2.97 1.65 -21.78
N ALA A 69 2.65 0.68 -22.64
CA ALA A 69 2.00 -0.57 -22.30
C ALA A 69 2.85 -1.52 -21.44
N THR A 70 4.12 -1.20 -21.20
CA THR A 70 5.07 -2.08 -20.53
C THR A 70 5.49 -1.61 -19.15
N ALA A 71 5.20 -0.36 -18.76
CA ALA A 71 5.64 0.17 -17.48
C ALA A 71 4.64 -0.12 -16.34
N GLY A 72 5.17 -0.41 -15.16
CA GLY A 72 4.41 -0.87 -14.01
C GLY A 72 4.50 -2.38 -13.86
N VAL A 73 3.51 -3.00 -13.24
CA VAL A 73 3.48 -4.44 -12.97
C VAL A 73 2.16 -5.08 -13.42
N GLU A 74 2.19 -6.37 -13.77
CA GLU A 74 1.04 -7.11 -14.30
C GLU A 74 0.00 -7.45 -13.24
N LYS A 75 0.45 -7.62 -12.01
CA LYS A 75 -0.37 -7.93 -10.86
C LYS A 75 -0.30 -6.78 -9.89
N ALA A 76 -1.43 -6.43 -9.30
CA ALA A 76 -1.47 -5.46 -8.23
C ALA A 76 -0.55 -5.91 -7.08
N GLN A 77 0.15 -4.95 -6.51
CA GLN A 77 0.93 -5.14 -5.31
C GLN A 77 0.10 -4.75 -4.10
N THR A 78 0.41 -5.33 -2.95
CA THR A 78 -0.49 -5.31 -1.78
C THR A 78 0.26 -4.93 -0.50
N LEU A 79 -0.34 -5.11 0.67
CA LEU A 79 0.23 -4.68 1.95
C LEU A 79 1.65 -5.18 2.18
N HIS A 80 1.94 -6.45 1.86
CA HIS A 80 3.29 -7.01 1.97
C HIS A 80 4.29 -6.26 1.07
N ASP A 81 3.93 -6.00 -0.18
CA ASP A 81 4.79 -5.27 -1.11
C ASP A 81 4.99 -3.81 -0.68
N PHE A 82 3.97 -3.17 -0.14
CA PHE A 82 4.04 -1.81 0.39
C PHE A 82 5.04 -1.73 1.54
N VAL A 83 4.93 -2.61 2.55
CA VAL A 83 5.85 -2.57 3.69
C VAL A 83 7.29 -2.92 3.28
N SER A 84 7.46 -3.89 2.37
CA SER A 84 8.77 -4.36 1.93
C SER A 84 9.49 -3.37 1.01
N ASN A 85 8.76 -2.73 0.08
CA ASN A 85 9.38 -1.89 -0.95
C ASN A 85 9.30 -0.38 -0.67
N THR A 86 8.37 0.06 0.18
CA THR A 86 8.11 1.49 0.39
C THR A 86 8.48 1.97 1.79
N LEU A 87 8.29 1.16 2.84
CA LEU A 87 8.46 1.65 4.22
C LEU A 87 9.91 1.65 4.74
N SER A 88 10.85 0.99 4.04
CA SER A 88 12.26 0.89 4.46
C SER A 88 12.40 0.52 5.95
N ASP A 89 11.92 -0.67 6.32
CA ASP A 89 11.82 -1.14 7.71
C ASP A 89 11.07 -0.20 8.67
N GLY A 90 10.14 0.58 8.12
CA GLY A 90 9.32 1.52 8.87
C GLY A 90 9.96 2.89 9.13
N THR A 91 11.09 3.19 8.48
CA THR A 91 11.81 4.47 8.66
C THR A 91 11.46 5.52 7.61
N LYS A 92 10.81 5.14 6.51
CA LYS A 92 10.38 6.04 5.43
C LYS A 92 8.91 5.85 5.10
N ASN A 93 8.34 6.87 4.45
CA ASN A 93 7.00 6.84 3.87
C ASN A 93 5.85 6.49 4.83
N TRP A 94 6.08 6.57 6.14
CA TRP A 94 5.06 6.42 7.16
C TRP A 94 5.11 7.58 8.16
N PRO A 95 3.97 8.21 8.52
CA PRO A 95 2.60 7.93 8.04
C PRO A 95 2.24 8.59 6.71
N THR A 96 3.17 9.34 6.11
CA THR A 96 2.96 10.11 4.87
C THR A 96 3.88 9.60 3.77
N SER A 97 3.35 9.49 2.55
CA SER A 97 4.06 9.07 1.34
C SER A 97 5.13 10.08 0.89
N SER A 98 5.90 9.71 -0.12
CA SER A 98 6.81 10.62 -0.82
C SER A 98 6.19 11.27 -2.06
N GLU A 99 4.92 11.00 -2.37
CA GLU A 99 4.25 11.53 -3.55
C GLU A 99 4.33 13.06 -3.64
N THR A 100 4.42 13.59 -4.85
CA THR A 100 4.48 15.04 -5.09
C THR A 100 3.21 15.73 -4.59
N SER A 101 2.05 15.12 -4.83
CA SER A 101 0.74 15.60 -4.38
C SER A 101 0.28 14.97 -3.06
N LYS A 102 1.23 14.55 -2.21
CA LYS A 102 0.91 13.92 -0.92
C LYS A 102 0.08 14.82 -0.02
N SER A 103 -0.78 14.19 0.75
CA SER A 103 -1.50 14.83 1.85
C SER A 103 -0.96 14.34 3.18
N ASN A 104 -1.05 15.17 4.22
CA ASN A 104 -0.64 14.74 5.56
C ASN A 104 -1.30 13.42 5.96
N ASN A 105 -0.46 12.44 6.32
CA ASN A 105 -0.83 11.10 6.78
C ASN A 105 -1.60 10.27 5.73
N ASP A 106 -1.39 10.53 4.44
CA ASP A 106 -2.09 9.83 3.34
C ASP A 106 -1.92 8.30 3.39
N ASN A 107 -0.74 7.77 3.66
CA ASN A 107 -0.52 6.33 3.82
C ASN A 107 -1.29 5.77 5.02
N ALA A 108 -1.25 6.45 6.16
CA ALA A 108 -2.00 6.01 7.33
C ALA A 108 -3.52 6.04 7.11
N LYS A 109 -4.03 7.00 6.34
CA LYS A 109 -5.44 7.10 5.96
C LYS A 109 -5.84 6.01 4.97
N ALA A 110 -4.99 5.75 3.97
CA ALA A 110 -5.21 4.72 2.96
C ALA A 110 -5.29 3.33 3.61
N VAL A 111 -4.29 2.96 4.43
CA VAL A 111 -4.32 1.69 5.17
C VAL A 111 -5.58 1.59 6.05
N ALA A 112 -5.92 2.64 6.80
CA ALA A 112 -7.10 2.62 7.66
C ALA A 112 -8.40 2.44 6.85
N THR A 113 -8.50 3.06 5.68
CA THR A 113 -9.66 2.95 4.81
C THR A 113 -9.85 1.52 4.33
N ASP A 114 -8.78 0.87 3.86
CA ASP A 114 -8.84 -0.52 3.40
C ASP A 114 -9.19 -1.49 4.53
N LEU A 115 -8.63 -1.30 5.74
CA LEU A 115 -8.98 -2.12 6.90
C LEU A 115 -10.46 -1.96 7.32
N VAL A 116 -11.03 -0.76 7.18
CA VAL A 116 -12.46 -0.50 7.45
C VAL A 116 -13.36 -1.07 6.33
N ALA A 117 -12.84 -1.29 5.13
CA ALA A 117 -13.58 -1.92 4.03
C ALA A 117 -13.67 -3.45 4.13
N LEU A 118 -12.85 -4.09 4.98
CA LEU A 118 -12.88 -5.54 5.21
C LEU A 118 -14.24 -6.02 5.75
N ASN A 119 -14.52 -7.32 5.57
CA ASN A 119 -15.72 -7.92 6.17
C ASN A 119 -15.60 -8.05 7.69
N HIS A 120 -16.70 -8.43 8.36
CA HIS A 120 -16.76 -8.50 9.83
C HIS A 120 -15.71 -9.44 10.45
N ASP A 121 -15.53 -10.63 9.88
CA ASP A 121 -14.61 -11.63 10.42
C ASP A 121 -13.15 -11.23 10.17
N GLU A 122 -12.85 -10.69 8.99
CA GLU A 122 -11.53 -10.14 8.65
C GLU A 122 -11.13 -8.98 9.56
N LYS A 123 -12.08 -8.09 9.88
CA LYS A 123 -11.87 -7.01 10.85
C LYS A 123 -11.55 -7.55 12.24
N THR A 124 -12.24 -8.60 12.67
CA THR A 124 -12.01 -9.23 13.98
C THR A 124 -10.60 -9.80 14.06
N ILE A 125 -10.13 -10.48 13.00
CA ILE A 125 -8.76 -10.98 12.89
C ILE A 125 -7.77 -9.82 12.95
N VAL A 126 -7.96 -8.77 12.13
CA VAL A 126 -7.07 -7.60 12.08
C VAL A 126 -6.98 -6.90 13.43
N ALA A 127 -8.10 -6.72 14.14
CA ALA A 127 -8.11 -6.11 15.46
C ALA A 127 -7.29 -6.93 16.47
N GLY A 128 -7.41 -8.25 16.42
CA GLY A 128 -6.61 -9.16 17.24
C GLY A 128 -5.11 -9.13 16.92
N LEU A 129 -4.74 -8.88 15.66
CA LEU A 129 -3.34 -8.71 15.25
C LEU A 129 -2.79 -7.36 15.68
N LEU A 130 -3.53 -6.27 15.46
CA LEU A 130 -3.15 -4.91 15.87
C LEU A 130 -2.99 -4.77 17.38
N ALA A 131 -3.71 -5.56 18.19
CA ALA A 131 -3.56 -5.55 19.64
C ALA A 131 -2.26 -6.21 20.12
N LYS A 132 -1.56 -6.96 19.26
CA LYS A 132 -0.33 -7.71 19.59
C LYS A 132 0.93 -7.06 19.01
N THR A 133 0.78 -5.98 18.26
CA THR A 133 1.85 -5.24 17.57
C THR A 133 1.96 -3.85 18.17
#